data_AF-A0AAN9TFU1-F1
#
_entry.id   AF-A0AAN9TFU1-F1
#
_cell.length_a   1.000
_cell.length_b   1.000
_cell.length_c   1.000
_cell.angle_alpha   90.00
_cell.angle_beta   90.00
_cell.angle_gamma   90.00
#
_symmetry.space_group_name_H-M   'P 1'
#
loop_
_entity.id
_entity.type
_entity.pdbx_description
1 polymer ?
#
loop_
_entity_poly.entity_id
_entity_poly.type
_entity_poly.pdbx_seq_one_letter_code
_entity_poly.pdbx_strand_id
1 'polypeptide(L)'
;MCYSGASQTRKCLNSLSFLTKIFDLYSENEEETDLCDDSTLDAIFIMDDGSIYAFRGPYFWKVIEDKLAPDYPKLICDHWLGLPDYLDAAFSLKNDQIYFLKGSKYWKFNGTKLNEGYPKEIKEGFPGIPNNVQAVTSYGPHEYIYFFKGNQYWRYNPNREPRVNKNYPKLISEVWEGIPNDLDETLVHKNGVIYFLKGLRHWTFQDEAFKPFIEGKFEPSPEFEDEFNLCDNAAVDALIGFNDSARTEYVFRGQYYWKILNDRVVSDYPRLICDTWLGLPDNIDAGFANRHNKIFFFKGSKYWQFSGTKRDKGFPKLIKEGFPGIPDDIQAATLWSQTNYVYFFKGHQYWRYEPDRKPPVRKTYPKLISEVWEGVPDDLDEAMLYPNGVTYFLKGLKYWKFNDGQLRVDPGYPMASAPNWFGCKGEP
;
A
#
# COMPACT_ATOMS: atom_id res chain seq x y z
N MET A 1 -22.93 -27.84 -24.49
CA MET A 1 -21.77 -27.95 -25.40
C MET A 1 -21.17 -26.57 -25.47
N CYS A 2 -20.06 -26.34 -24.77
CA CYS A 2 -19.33 -25.07 -24.83
C CYS A 2 -18.07 -25.30 -25.68
N TYR A 3 -17.86 -24.44 -26.66
CA TYR A 3 -16.73 -24.47 -27.57
C TYR A 3 -15.44 -24.10 -26.82
N SER A 4 -14.39 -24.90 -27.01
CA SER A 4 -13.05 -24.60 -26.53
C SER A 4 -12.33 -23.72 -27.55
N GLY A 5 -12.18 -22.43 -27.25
CA GLY A 5 -11.13 -21.59 -27.83
C GLY A 5 -9.98 -21.51 -26.84
N ALA A 6 -8.84 -22.12 -27.18
CA ALA A 6 -7.61 -21.92 -26.42
C ALA A 6 -6.99 -20.58 -26.83
N SER A 7 -6.76 -19.69 -25.86
CA SER A 7 -5.89 -18.53 -26.01
C SER A 7 -4.96 -18.43 -24.80
N GLN A 8 -3.70 -18.07 -25.06
CA GLN A 8 -2.61 -18.04 -24.09
C GLN A 8 -2.84 -16.95 -23.04
N THR A 9 -2.98 -17.34 -21.77
CA THR A 9 -2.95 -16.42 -20.64
C THR A 9 -1.52 -15.92 -20.41
N ARG A 10 -1.29 -14.61 -20.63
CA ARG A 10 -0.10 -13.92 -20.12
C ARG A 10 -0.33 -13.60 -18.64
N LYS A 11 0.71 -13.81 -17.83
CA LYS A 11 0.70 -13.67 -16.37
C LYS A 11 0.86 -12.20 -15.99
N CYS A 12 0.00 -11.69 -15.12
CA CYS A 12 0.33 -10.58 -14.23
C CYS A 12 0.62 -11.17 -12.85
N LEU A 13 1.80 -10.92 -12.29
CA LEU A 13 2.24 -11.42 -10.98
C LEU A 13 2.52 -10.25 -10.02
N ASN A 14 1.56 -10.04 -9.09
CA ASN A 14 1.66 -9.59 -7.69
C ASN A 14 2.76 -8.61 -7.23
N SER A 15 2.34 -7.50 -6.59
CA SER A 15 2.76 -7.14 -5.21
C SER A 15 2.04 -5.89 -4.71
N LEU A 16 0.87 -6.04 -4.08
CA LEU A 16 0.06 -4.88 -3.71
C LEU A 16 -0.79 -5.21 -2.47
N SER A 17 -1.02 -4.24 -1.60
CA SER A 17 -1.71 -4.39 -0.30
C SER A 17 -3.07 -5.10 -0.43
N PHE A 18 -3.67 -5.55 0.67
CA PHE A 18 -5.02 -6.16 0.71
C PHE A 18 -6.04 -5.48 -0.23
N LEU A 19 -6.08 -4.15 -0.22
CA LEU A 19 -6.97 -3.37 -1.10
C LEU A 19 -6.53 -3.43 -2.54
N THR A 20 -5.23 -3.33 -2.77
CA THR A 20 -4.73 -3.21 -4.11
C THR A 20 -4.83 -4.53 -4.89
N LYS A 21 -4.85 -5.69 -4.21
CA LYS A 21 -5.26 -6.94 -4.86
C LYS A 21 -6.74 -7.03 -5.18
N ILE A 22 -7.61 -6.42 -4.36
CA ILE A 22 -9.01 -6.24 -4.73
C ILE A 22 -9.10 -5.39 -6.01
N PHE A 23 -8.17 -4.44 -6.23
CA PHE A 23 -8.02 -3.68 -7.48
C PHE A 23 -7.40 -4.43 -8.64
N ASP A 24 -6.43 -5.32 -8.44
CA ASP A 24 -5.95 -6.20 -9.52
C ASP A 24 -7.10 -7.07 -10.07
N LEU A 25 -8.02 -7.50 -9.19
CA LEU A 25 -9.26 -8.18 -9.60
C LEU A 25 -10.23 -7.28 -10.39
N TYR A 26 -10.10 -5.96 -10.23
CA TYR A 26 -10.80 -4.95 -11.02
C TYR A 26 -10.09 -4.63 -12.35
N SER A 27 -8.88 -5.13 -12.61
CA SER A 27 -8.10 -4.79 -13.82
C SER A 27 -7.67 -5.99 -14.67
N GLU A 28 -7.78 -7.23 -14.18
CA GLU A 28 -7.43 -8.44 -14.94
C GLU A 28 -8.55 -8.86 -15.94
N ASN A 29 -8.57 -8.26 -17.15
CA ASN A 29 -8.76 -8.99 -18.43
C ASN A 29 -8.81 -8.06 -19.66
N GLU A 30 -7.85 -8.24 -20.57
CA GLU A 30 -7.96 -7.85 -21.99
C GLU A 30 -8.45 -9.06 -22.80
N GLU A 31 -9.77 -9.21 -22.96
CA GLU A 31 -10.48 -9.71 -24.16
C GLU A 31 -11.96 -9.98 -23.79
N GLU A 32 -12.88 -9.32 -24.53
CA GLU A 32 -14.35 -9.32 -24.44
C GLU A 32 -15.04 -9.01 -23.08
N THR A 33 -14.32 -8.90 -21.98
CA THR A 33 -14.82 -8.33 -20.71
C THR A 33 -13.99 -7.11 -20.33
N ASP A 34 -14.22 -6.01 -21.04
CA ASP A 34 -13.59 -4.73 -20.73
C ASP A 34 -13.99 -4.29 -19.31
N LEU A 35 -13.03 -4.38 -18.38
CA LEU A 35 -13.14 -3.94 -16.99
C LEU A 35 -12.83 -2.44 -16.85
N CYS A 36 -12.40 -1.77 -17.92
CA CYS A 36 -12.15 -0.32 -17.94
C CYS A 36 -13.43 0.51 -18.11
N ASP A 37 -14.54 -0.11 -18.53
CA ASP A 37 -15.85 0.55 -18.67
C ASP A 37 -16.75 0.41 -17.42
N ASP A 38 -16.56 -0.65 -16.63
CA ASP A 38 -17.28 -0.86 -15.35
C ASP A 38 -16.40 -1.66 -14.39
N SER A 39 -15.84 -1.00 -13.38
CA SER A 39 -14.88 -1.57 -12.43
C SER A 39 -15.56 -2.06 -11.14
N THR A 40 -16.77 -2.62 -11.19
CA THR A 40 -17.48 -3.10 -9.99
C THR A 40 -17.51 -4.63 -9.89
N LEU A 41 -17.44 -5.16 -8.66
CA LEU A 41 -17.58 -6.57 -8.34
C LEU A 41 -19.07 -6.81 -8.12
N ASP A 42 -19.51 -8.02 -8.43
CA ASP A 42 -20.88 -8.46 -8.15
C ASP A 42 -21.03 -8.93 -6.70
N ALA A 43 -19.96 -9.48 -6.13
CA ALA A 43 -19.92 -9.90 -4.73
C ALA A 43 -18.47 -9.99 -4.21
N ILE A 44 -18.24 -9.63 -2.95
CA ILE A 44 -16.98 -9.88 -2.24
C ILE A 44 -17.20 -10.32 -0.79
N PHE A 45 -16.43 -11.29 -0.30
CA PHE A 45 -16.39 -11.63 1.13
C PHE A 45 -15.02 -12.13 1.58
N ILE A 46 -14.80 -12.13 2.90
CA ILE A 46 -13.56 -12.59 3.54
C ILE A 46 -13.90 -13.71 4.52
N MET A 47 -13.21 -14.83 4.43
CA MET A 47 -13.33 -15.95 5.36
C MET A 47 -12.55 -15.69 6.65
N ASP A 48 -12.82 -16.46 7.70
CA ASP A 48 -12.13 -16.34 9.00
C ASP A 48 -10.61 -16.63 8.91
N ASP A 49 -10.20 -17.45 7.95
CA ASP A 49 -8.78 -17.71 7.63
C ASP A 49 -8.10 -16.53 6.90
N GLY A 50 -8.84 -15.46 6.61
CA GLY A 50 -8.39 -14.29 5.88
C GLY A 50 -8.40 -14.44 4.36
N SER A 51 -8.88 -15.57 3.82
CA SER A 51 -9.03 -15.73 2.38
C SER A 51 -10.18 -14.89 1.84
N ILE A 52 -9.94 -14.21 0.72
CA ILE A 52 -10.90 -13.32 0.07
C ILE A 52 -11.46 -14.05 -1.14
N TYR A 53 -12.76 -13.94 -1.35
CA TYR A 53 -13.42 -14.38 -2.58
C TYR A 53 -14.11 -13.18 -3.21
N ALA A 54 -13.83 -12.94 -4.48
CA ALA A 54 -14.42 -11.88 -5.27
C ALA A 54 -15.09 -12.48 -6.51
N PHE A 55 -16.26 -11.97 -6.88
CA PHE A 55 -17.10 -12.51 -7.94
C PHE A 55 -17.44 -11.41 -8.94
N ARG A 56 -17.40 -11.74 -10.22
CA ARG A 56 -17.83 -10.87 -11.32
C ARG A 56 -18.26 -11.70 -12.51
N GLY A 57 -19.44 -11.39 -13.03
CA GLY A 57 -20.11 -12.16 -14.06
C GLY A 57 -20.13 -13.65 -13.71
N PRO A 58 -19.65 -14.52 -14.62
CA PRO A 58 -19.60 -15.96 -14.38
C PRO A 58 -18.33 -16.42 -13.64
N TYR A 59 -17.42 -15.52 -13.28
CA TYR A 59 -16.11 -15.83 -12.71
C TYR A 59 -16.00 -15.45 -11.24
N PHE A 60 -15.08 -16.11 -10.55
CA PHE A 60 -14.64 -15.70 -9.23
C PHE A 60 -13.13 -15.93 -9.06
N TRP A 61 -12.55 -15.17 -8.14
CA TRP A 61 -11.15 -15.20 -7.76
C TRP A 61 -11.02 -15.48 -6.28
N LYS A 62 -9.93 -16.16 -5.89
CA LYS A 62 -9.59 -16.38 -4.49
C LYS A 62 -8.24 -15.77 -4.18
N VAL A 63 -8.16 -14.96 -3.13
CA VAL A 63 -6.90 -14.39 -2.63
C VAL A 63 -6.59 -15.01 -1.27
N ILE A 64 -5.35 -15.46 -1.07
CA ILE A 64 -4.85 -16.08 0.18
C ILE A 64 -3.56 -15.36 0.57
N GLU A 65 -3.46 -14.91 1.82
CA GLU A 65 -2.26 -14.21 2.34
C GLU A 65 -1.78 -13.10 1.39
N ASP A 66 -2.73 -12.31 0.88
CA ASP A 66 -2.47 -11.28 -0.12
C ASP A 66 -1.74 -11.87 -1.33
N LYS A 67 -2.22 -12.97 -1.92
CA LYS A 67 -1.79 -13.47 -3.24
C LYS A 67 -2.98 -14.08 -3.96
N LEU A 68 -3.13 -13.81 -5.25
CA LEU A 68 -4.07 -14.57 -6.07
C LEU A 68 -3.69 -16.06 -5.98
N ALA A 69 -4.65 -16.88 -5.58
CA ALA A 69 -4.46 -18.32 -5.50
C ALA A 69 -4.20 -18.87 -6.93
N PRO A 70 -3.40 -19.94 -7.06
CA PRO A 70 -3.14 -20.54 -8.36
C PRO A 70 -4.44 -21.04 -9.01
N ASP A 71 -4.46 -21.03 -10.34
CA ASP A 71 -5.56 -21.52 -11.18
C ASP A 71 -6.86 -20.70 -11.07
N TYR A 72 -6.76 -19.40 -10.80
CA TYR A 72 -7.86 -18.44 -10.84
C TYR A 72 -7.67 -17.42 -11.98
N PRO A 73 -8.75 -16.81 -12.53
CA PRO A 73 -10.16 -17.00 -12.17
C PRO A 73 -10.71 -18.40 -12.47
N LYS A 74 -11.78 -18.76 -11.76
CA LYS A 74 -12.55 -19.99 -11.99
C LYS A 74 -14.00 -19.64 -12.32
N LEU A 75 -14.68 -20.53 -13.05
CA LEU A 75 -16.11 -20.41 -13.26
C LEU A 75 -16.88 -20.70 -11.97
N ILE A 76 -17.86 -19.85 -11.68
CA ILE A 76 -18.77 -20.03 -10.53
C ILE A 76 -19.47 -21.38 -10.65
N CYS A 77 -19.96 -21.73 -11.85
CA CYS A 77 -20.70 -22.97 -12.06
C CYS A 77 -19.86 -24.24 -11.82
N ASP A 78 -18.54 -24.17 -11.94
CA ASP A 78 -17.67 -25.33 -11.77
C ASP A 78 -17.31 -25.58 -10.30
N HIS A 79 -17.29 -24.52 -9.49
CA HIS A 79 -16.81 -24.57 -8.12
C HIS A 79 -17.92 -24.39 -7.07
N TRP A 80 -18.91 -23.56 -7.36
CA TRP A 80 -20.04 -23.22 -6.51
C TRP A 80 -21.33 -23.79 -7.11
N LEU A 81 -21.41 -25.13 -7.16
CA LEU A 81 -22.52 -25.82 -7.81
C LEU A 81 -23.88 -25.35 -7.28
N GLY A 82 -24.71 -24.83 -8.18
CA GLY A 82 -26.05 -24.31 -7.89
C GLY A 82 -26.11 -22.81 -7.56
N LEU A 83 -24.97 -22.11 -7.51
CA LEU A 83 -24.91 -20.65 -7.41
C LEU A 83 -25.05 -20.01 -8.81
N PRO A 84 -25.87 -18.95 -8.99
CA PRO A 84 -25.90 -18.19 -10.23
C PRO A 84 -24.68 -17.29 -10.38
N ASP A 85 -24.41 -16.86 -11.61
CA ASP A 85 -23.53 -15.74 -11.96
C ASP A 85 -24.14 -14.39 -11.55
N TYR A 86 -23.47 -13.26 -11.82
CA TYR A 86 -24.00 -11.89 -11.64
C TYR A 86 -24.74 -11.71 -10.30
N LEU A 87 -24.00 -11.87 -9.22
CA LEU A 87 -24.50 -11.76 -7.85
C LEU A 87 -24.79 -10.29 -7.49
N ASP A 88 -25.61 -10.08 -6.46
CA ASP A 88 -25.85 -8.73 -5.95
C ASP A 88 -24.94 -8.39 -4.76
N ALA A 89 -24.64 -9.39 -3.91
CA ALA A 89 -23.75 -9.24 -2.77
C ALA A 89 -23.42 -10.61 -2.15
N ALA A 90 -22.36 -10.70 -1.34
CA ALA A 90 -22.06 -11.87 -0.52
C ALA A 90 -21.47 -11.51 0.84
N PHE A 91 -21.62 -12.41 1.82
CA PHE A 91 -20.92 -12.31 3.11
C PHE A 91 -20.70 -13.68 3.73
N SER A 92 -19.73 -13.73 4.63
CA SER A 92 -19.44 -14.85 5.52
C SER A 92 -19.83 -14.51 6.96
N LEU A 93 -20.09 -15.55 7.75
CA LEU A 93 -20.19 -15.48 9.21
C LEU A 93 -19.03 -16.25 9.83
N LYS A 94 -18.73 -16.03 11.12
CA LYS A 94 -17.59 -16.67 11.82
C LYS A 94 -17.71 -18.19 12.04
N ASN A 95 -18.75 -18.79 11.49
CA ASN A 95 -18.98 -20.24 11.50
C ASN A 95 -18.79 -20.84 10.09
N ASP A 96 -17.99 -20.16 9.25
CA ASP A 96 -17.70 -20.51 7.87
C ASP A 96 -18.95 -20.69 6.98
N GLN A 97 -20.09 -20.14 7.41
CA GLN A 97 -21.30 -20.11 6.58
C GLN A 97 -21.22 -18.93 5.62
N ILE A 98 -21.36 -19.23 4.34
CA ILE A 98 -21.27 -18.24 3.26
C ILE A 98 -22.67 -18.03 2.70
N TYR A 99 -23.03 -16.76 2.50
CA TYR A 99 -24.31 -16.33 2.00
C TYR A 99 -24.11 -15.51 0.74
N PHE A 100 -24.83 -15.86 -0.32
CA PHE A 100 -24.84 -15.14 -1.58
C PHE A 100 -26.25 -14.62 -1.84
N LEU A 101 -26.38 -13.40 -2.32
CA LEU A 101 -27.66 -12.76 -2.62
C LEU A 101 -27.75 -12.45 -4.11
N LYS A 102 -28.92 -12.69 -4.71
CA LYS A 102 -29.25 -12.28 -6.07
C LYS A 102 -30.76 -12.11 -6.23
N GLY A 103 -31.17 -10.92 -6.65
CA GLY A 103 -32.56 -10.56 -6.80
C GLY A 103 -33.32 -10.65 -5.46
N SER A 104 -34.35 -11.49 -5.43
CA SER A 104 -35.13 -11.79 -4.22
C SER A 104 -34.63 -13.01 -3.45
N LYS A 105 -33.57 -13.68 -3.92
CA LYS A 105 -33.13 -14.97 -3.40
C LYS A 105 -31.79 -14.88 -2.72
N TYR A 106 -31.55 -15.84 -1.83
CA TYR A 106 -30.25 -16.07 -1.26
C TYR A 106 -29.89 -17.56 -1.24
N TRP A 107 -28.61 -17.83 -1.37
CA TRP A 107 -28.00 -19.14 -1.28
C TRP A 107 -27.17 -19.22 -0.02
N LYS A 108 -27.14 -20.39 0.60
CA LYS A 108 -26.34 -20.66 1.79
C LYS A 108 -25.42 -21.82 1.51
N PHE A 109 -24.14 -21.62 1.79
CA PHE A 109 -23.08 -22.59 1.56
C PHE A 109 -22.34 -22.90 2.86
N ASN A 110 -21.86 -24.14 2.96
CA ASN A 110 -20.87 -24.56 3.94
C ASN A 110 -19.60 -24.97 3.19
N GLY A 111 -18.57 -24.12 3.24
CA GLY A 111 -17.49 -24.16 2.26
C GLY A 111 -18.06 -24.00 0.85
N THR A 112 -17.75 -24.92 -0.07
CA THR A 112 -18.25 -24.89 -1.46
C THR A 112 -19.54 -25.69 -1.68
N LYS A 113 -20.08 -26.30 -0.63
CA LYS A 113 -21.29 -27.13 -0.73
C LYS A 113 -22.55 -26.30 -0.47
N LEU A 114 -23.46 -26.28 -1.45
CA LEU A 114 -24.79 -25.68 -1.30
C LEU A 114 -25.59 -26.45 -0.24
N ASN A 115 -26.17 -25.72 0.71
CA ASN A 115 -27.02 -26.32 1.74
C ASN A 115 -28.34 -26.81 1.14
N GLU A 116 -28.87 -27.91 1.66
CA GLU A 116 -30.15 -28.45 1.21
C GLU A 116 -31.30 -27.46 1.44
N GLY A 117 -32.22 -27.37 0.47
CA GLY A 117 -33.36 -26.46 0.52
C GLY A 117 -33.05 -25.01 0.18
N TYR A 118 -31.88 -24.73 -0.42
CA TYR A 118 -31.51 -23.43 -0.99
C TYR A 118 -31.51 -23.48 -2.53
N PRO A 119 -31.75 -22.34 -3.22
CA PRO A 119 -31.97 -21.00 -2.66
C PRO A 119 -33.33 -20.80 -1.98
N LYS A 120 -33.41 -19.77 -1.13
CA LYS A 120 -34.65 -19.32 -0.47
C LYS A 120 -34.92 -17.84 -0.76
N GLU A 121 -36.13 -17.39 -0.51
CA GLU A 121 -36.46 -15.96 -0.60
C GLU A 121 -35.81 -15.18 0.56
N ILE A 122 -35.26 -13.99 0.28
CA ILE A 122 -34.65 -13.11 1.28
C ILE A 122 -35.62 -12.82 2.41
N LYS A 123 -36.90 -12.58 2.10
CA LYS A 123 -37.95 -12.35 3.11
C LYS A 123 -38.16 -13.51 4.09
N GLU A 124 -37.80 -14.74 3.71
CA GLU A 124 -37.93 -15.93 4.57
C GLU A 124 -36.72 -16.09 5.49
N GLY A 125 -35.51 -15.82 5.00
CA GLY A 125 -34.27 -15.92 5.77
C GLY A 125 -33.91 -14.68 6.58
N PHE A 126 -34.24 -13.52 6.01
CA PHE A 126 -33.91 -12.17 6.47
C PHE A 126 -35.17 -11.27 6.43
N PRO A 127 -36.20 -11.57 7.24
CA PRO A 127 -37.45 -10.81 7.25
C PRO A 127 -37.19 -9.33 7.56
N GLY A 128 -37.71 -8.44 6.72
CA GLY A 128 -37.54 -6.99 6.82
C GLY A 128 -36.35 -6.42 6.03
N ILE A 129 -35.52 -7.25 5.41
CA ILE A 129 -34.47 -6.84 4.48
C ILE A 129 -35.07 -6.77 3.05
N PRO A 130 -34.76 -5.72 2.27
CA PRO A 130 -35.23 -5.62 0.88
C PRO A 130 -34.51 -6.61 -0.04
N ASN A 131 -35.12 -6.87 -1.21
CA ASN A 131 -34.47 -7.56 -2.33
C ASN A 131 -33.44 -6.63 -3.01
N ASN A 132 -32.58 -7.17 -3.87
CA ASN A 132 -31.57 -6.42 -4.65
C ASN A 132 -30.73 -5.51 -3.73
N VAL A 133 -30.14 -6.12 -2.70
CA VAL A 133 -29.21 -5.43 -1.80
C VAL A 133 -27.92 -5.17 -2.57
N GLN A 134 -27.33 -3.98 -2.44
CA GLN A 134 -26.13 -3.64 -3.21
C GLN A 134 -24.84 -4.01 -2.47
N ALA A 135 -24.83 -3.93 -1.14
CA ALA A 135 -23.67 -4.32 -0.36
C ALA A 135 -24.10 -4.91 0.98
N VAL A 136 -23.32 -5.86 1.49
CA VAL A 136 -23.61 -6.51 2.77
C VAL A 136 -22.32 -6.81 3.52
N THR A 137 -22.34 -6.61 4.84
CA THR A 137 -21.19 -6.98 5.66
C THR A 137 -21.58 -7.40 7.06
N SER A 138 -20.82 -8.33 7.65
CA SER A 138 -20.98 -8.74 9.03
C SER A 138 -19.93 -8.04 9.89
N TYR A 139 -20.37 -7.33 10.94
CA TYR A 139 -19.48 -6.51 11.75
C TYR A 139 -19.83 -6.52 13.25
N GLY A 140 -18.77 -6.40 14.06
CA GLY A 140 -18.85 -6.18 15.50
C GLY A 140 -18.87 -7.47 16.36
N PRO A 141 -18.83 -7.32 17.69
CA PRO A 141 -18.72 -8.43 18.64
C PRO A 141 -19.95 -9.36 18.64
N HIS A 142 -21.08 -8.86 18.14
CA HIS A 142 -22.35 -9.59 18.07
C HIS A 142 -22.71 -10.07 16.67
N GLU A 143 -21.80 -9.93 15.68
CA GLU A 143 -22.04 -10.31 14.28
C GLU A 143 -23.36 -9.74 13.73
N TYR A 144 -23.54 -8.44 13.92
CA TYR A 144 -24.64 -7.75 13.24
C TYR A 144 -24.34 -7.75 11.74
N ILE A 145 -25.34 -8.09 10.94
CA ILE A 145 -25.28 -8.03 9.49
C ILE A 145 -25.86 -6.69 9.08
N TYR A 146 -25.10 -5.94 8.27
CA TYR A 146 -25.48 -4.65 7.75
C TYR A 146 -25.77 -4.81 6.26
N PHE A 147 -27.01 -4.55 5.85
CA PHE A 147 -27.43 -4.57 4.46
C PHE A 147 -27.56 -3.13 3.96
N PHE A 148 -27.02 -2.82 2.79
CA PHE A 148 -27.02 -1.48 2.20
C PHE A 148 -27.78 -1.47 0.87
N LYS A 149 -28.64 -0.48 0.69
CA LYS A 149 -29.38 -0.28 -0.56
C LYS A 149 -29.78 1.19 -0.73
N GLY A 150 -29.41 1.79 -1.86
CA GLY A 150 -29.64 3.19 -2.14
C GLY A 150 -28.94 4.07 -1.10
N ASN A 151 -29.71 4.94 -0.47
CA ASN A 151 -29.24 5.80 0.62
C ASN A 151 -29.52 5.23 2.02
N GLN A 152 -29.94 3.97 2.12
CA GLN A 152 -30.38 3.34 3.37
C GLN A 152 -29.55 2.12 3.73
N TYR A 153 -29.54 1.82 5.02
CA TYR A 153 -29.01 0.57 5.53
C TYR A 153 -29.88 -0.04 6.64
N TRP A 154 -29.81 -1.36 6.77
CA TRP A 154 -30.51 -2.15 7.78
C TRP A 154 -29.48 -2.84 8.66
N ARG A 155 -29.69 -2.82 9.98
CA ARG A 155 -28.91 -3.62 10.93
C ARG A 155 -29.73 -4.82 11.38
N TYR A 156 -29.18 -6.01 11.16
CA TYR A 156 -29.82 -7.29 11.38
C TYR A 156 -29.04 -8.10 12.42
N ASN A 157 -29.71 -8.55 13.47
CA ASN A 157 -29.17 -9.44 14.48
C ASN A 157 -29.65 -10.88 14.19
N PRO A 158 -28.77 -11.79 13.74
CA PRO A 158 -29.18 -13.16 13.45
C PRO A 158 -29.60 -13.95 14.70
N ASN A 159 -29.28 -13.45 15.90
CA ASN A 159 -29.43 -14.14 17.18
C ASN A 159 -30.57 -13.58 18.05
N ARG A 160 -31.35 -12.59 17.58
CA ARG A 160 -32.38 -11.92 18.39
C ARG A 160 -33.64 -11.63 17.58
N GLU A 161 -34.81 -11.78 18.19
CA GLU A 161 -36.08 -11.30 17.63
C GLU A 161 -36.53 -9.96 18.27
N PRO A 162 -37.02 -8.97 17.48
CA PRO A 162 -37.03 -8.95 16.02
C PRO A 162 -35.60 -8.85 15.45
N ARG A 163 -35.34 -9.60 14.36
CA ARG A 163 -34.00 -9.69 13.77
C ARG A 163 -33.53 -8.38 13.15
N VAL A 164 -34.39 -7.68 12.43
CA VAL A 164 -34.11 -6.28 12.07
C VAL A 164 -34.27 -5.43 13.33
N ASN A 165 -33.23 -4.66 13.67
CA ASN A 165 -33.28 -3.78 14.83
C ASN A 165 -34.42 -2.75 14.68
N LYS A 166 -35.06 -2.42 15.81
CA LYS A 166 -36.05 -1.34 15.87
C LYS A 166 -35.45 -0.03 15.35
N ASN A 167 -36.24 0.74 14.60
CA ASN A 167 -35.87 2.02 13.95
C ASN A 167 -34.91 1.88 12.75
N TYR A 168 -34.93 0.73 12.06
CA TYR A 168 -34.29 0.55 10.75
C TYR A 168 -35.37 0.36 9.66
N PRO A 169 -35.09 0.75 8.40
CA PRO A 169 -33.83 1.29 7.89
C PRO A 169 -33.49 2.69 8.43
N LYS A 170 -32.20 3.02 8.39
CA LYS A 170 -31.67 4.36 8.61
C LYS A 170 -31.00 4.88 7.36
N LEU A 171 -30.86 6.20 7.24
CA LEU A 171 -30.04 6.77 6.18
C LEU A 171 -28.56 6.45 6.44
N ILE A 172 -27.81 6.17 5.38
CA ILE A 172 -26.37 5.94 5.47
C ILE A 172 -25.70 7.16 6.10
N SER A 173 -26.03 8.36 5.61
CA SER A 173 -25.47 9.64 6.08
C SER A 173 -25.78 9.99 7.55
N GLU A 174 -26.77 9.37 8.18
CA GLU A 174 -27.10 9.62 9.59
C GLU A 174 -26.10 8.99 10.56
N VAL A 175 -25.43 7.91 10.13
CA VAL A 175 -24.56 7.10 11.00
C VAL A 175 -23.17 6.92 10.40
N TRP A 176 -23.10 6.70 9.09
CA TRP A 176 -21.89 6.53 8.33
C TRP A 176 -21.53 7.84 7.62
N GLU A 177 -21.16 8.85 8.40
CA GLU A 177 -20.86 10.19 7.88
C GLU A 177 -19.74 10.14 6.82
N GLY A 178 -20.00 10.72 5.65
CA GLY A 178 -19.06 10.74 4.52
C GLY A 178 -19.13 9.52 3.57
N ILE A 179 -19.89 8.48 3.92
CA ILE A 179 -20.12 7.34 3.02
C ILE A 179 -21.14 7.72 1.93
N PRO A 180 -20.85 7.48 0.64
CA PRO A 180 -21.81 7.74 -0.43
C PRO A 180 -22.99 6.77 -0.38
N ASN A 181 -24.11 7.19 -0.96
CA ASN A 181 -25.22 6.29 -1.29
C ASN A 181 -24.82 5.37 -2.46
N ASP A 182 -25.65 4.37 -2.77
CA ASP A 182 -25.46 3.46 -3.91
C ASP A 182 -24.04 2.90 -3.92
N LEU A 183 -23.70 2.22 -2.81
CA LEU A 183 -22.44 1.52 -2.66
C LEU A 183 -22.39 0.34 -3.61
N ASP A 184 -21.21 0.05 -4.12
CA ASP A 184 -21.01 -1.15 -4.92
C ASP A 184 -20.67 -2.31 -4.01
N GLU A 185 -19.84 -2.10 -2.99
CA GLU A 185 -19.50 -3.18 -2.05
C GLU A 185 -19.11 -2.75 -0.64
N THR A 186 -19.16 -3.71 0.30
CA THR A 186 -18.66 -3.53 1.67
C THR A 186 -17.92 -4.76 2.19
N LEU A 187 -16.80 -4.55 2.90
CA LEU A 187 -16.00 -5.66 3.45
C LEU A 187 -15.38 -5.30 4.80
N VAL A 188 -15.20 -6.30 5.67
CA VAL A 188 -14.55 -6.12 6.98
C VAL A 188 -13.23 -6.85 6.99
N HIS A 189 -12.13 -6.11 7.06
CA HIS A 189 -10.81 -6.69 7.21
C HIS A 189 -10.59 -7.25 8.63
N LYS A 190 -9.70 -8.23 8.75
CA LYS A 190 -9.40 -8.94 10.02
C LYS A 190 -9.00 -8.04 11.20
N ASN A 191 -8.55 -6.81 10.93
CA ASN A 191 -8.22 -5.80 11.95
C ASN A 191 -9.45 -5.02 12.45
N GLY A 192 -10.65 -5.35 12.00
CA GLY A 192 -11.90 -4.68 12.37
C GLY A 192 -12.18 -3.38 11.64
N VAL A 193 -11.46 -3.10 10.53
CA VAL A 193 -11.77 -1.97 9.63
C VAL A 193 -12.82 -2.41 8.61
N ILE A 194 -13.87 -1.61 8.48
CA ILE A 194 -14.88 -1.75 7.42
C ILE A 194 -14.45 -0.87 6.24
N TYR A 195 -14.48 -1.43 5.04
CA TYR A 195 -14.32 -0.68 3.79
C TYR A 195 -15.67 -0.59 3.08
N PHE A 196 -15.94 0.59 2.55
CA PHE A 196 -17.07 0.91 1.70
C PHE A 196 -16.52 1.22 0.32
N LEU A 197 -17.00 0.57 -0.73
CA LEU A 197 -16.51 0.70 -2.09
C LEU A 197 -17.57 1.36 -2.98
N LYS A 198 -17.12 2.31 -3.80
CA LYS A 198 -17.93 2.90 -4.88
C LYS A 198 -17.05 3.31 -6.05
N GLY A 199 -17.14 2.58 -7.15
CA GLY A 199 -16.21 2.58 -8.28
C GLY A 199 -14.78 2.44 -7.78
N LEU A 200 -13.90 3.28 -8.31
CA LEU A 200 -12.52 3.40 -7.85
C LEU A 200 -12.36 4.28 -6.59
N ARG A 201 -13.32 4.30 -5.66
CA ARG A 201 -13.17 4.99 -4.37
C ARG A 201 -13.49 4.09 -3.20
N HIS A 202 -12.80 4.34 -2.08
CA HIS A 202 -13.16 3.76 -0.79
C HIS A 202 -13.23 4.77 0.32
N TRP A 203 -13.94 4.33 1.34
CA TRP A 203 -13.97 4.94 2.65
C TRP A 203 -13.78 3.86 3.70
N THR A 204 -13.12 4.20 4.80
CA THR A 204 -12.86 3.25 5.89
C THR A 204 -13.45 3.71 7.21
N PHE A 205 -13.89 2.74 8.00
CA PHE A 205 -14.36 2.95 9.36
C PHE A 205 -13.69 1.96 10.30
N GLN A 206 -13.13 2.46 11.39
CA GLN A 206 -12.62 1.67 12.50
C GLN A 206 -13.32 2.16 13.77
N ASP A 207 -13.81 1.22 14.60
CA ASP A 207 -14.48 1.44 15.89
C ASP A 207 -16.01 1.64 15.85
N GLU A 208 -16.70 1.22 16.92
CA GLU A 208 -18.17 1.34 17.07
C GLU A 208 -18.64 2.81 17.25
N ALA A 209 -17.70 3.75 17.32
CA ALA A 209 -17.95 5.19 17.45
C ALA A 209 -18.20 5.90 16.11
N PHE A 210 -18.21 5.18 14.98
CA PHE A 210 -18.54 5.71 13.65
C PHE A 210 -17.86 7.04 13.31
N LYS A 211 -16.53 7.15 13.51
CA LYS A 211 -15.77 8.34 13.07
C LYS A 211 -15.03 8.02 11.76
N PRO A 212 -15.19 8.83 10.70
CA PRO A 212 -14.51 8.60 9.43
C PRO A 212 -13.01 8.78 9.58
N PHE A 213 -12.22 7.85 9.05
CA PHE A 213 -10.77 7.89 9.06
C PHE A 213 -10.23 7.80 7.62
N ILE A 214 -10.37 8.87 6.84
CA ILE A 214 -9.77 9.08 5.49
C ILE A 214 -10.71 8.76 4.31
N GLU A 215 -10.90 9.77 3.44
CA GLU A 215 -11.36 9.64 2.05
C GLU A 215 -10.12 9.40 1.17
N GLY A 216 -10.08 8.28 0.45
CA GLY A 216 -9.05 7.99 -0.54
C GLY A 216 -9.68 7.79 -1.92
N LYS A 217 -9.23 8.53 -2.93
CA LYS A 217 -9.39 8.06 -4.31
C LYS A 217 -8.48 6.85 -4.48
N PHE A 218 -9.01 5.73 -4.96
CA PHE A 218 -8.12 4.73 -5.54
C PHE A 218 -7.70 5.29 -6.89
N GLU A 219 -6.44 5.70 -6.97
CA GLU A 219 -5.85 5.97 -8.27
C GLU A 219 -5.62 4.60 -8.92
N PRO A 220 -6.17 4.34 -10.12
CA PRO A 220 -5.84 3.12 -10.85
C PRO A 220 -4.32 3.09 -11.00
N SER A 221 -3.71 1.95 -10.68
CA SER A 221 -2.29 1.75 -10.90
C SER A 221 -2.01 2.00 -12.39
N PRO A 222 -1.12 2.93 -12.76
CA PRO A 222 -0.52 2.88 -14.08
C PRO A 222 0.18 1.53 -14.25
N GLU A 223 0.17 1.02 -15.47
CA GLU A 223 0.68 -0.29 -15.89
C GLU A 223 2.07 -0.58 -15.27
N PHE A 224 2.17 -1.71 -14.57
CA PHE A 224 3.13 -1.91 -13.47
C PHE A 224 4.53 -2.41 -13.86
N GLU A 225 4.90 -2.54 -15.13
CA GLU A 225 6.25 -3.04 -15.49
C GLU A 225 7.26 -1.96 -15.91
N ASP A 226 6.83 -0.84 -16.49
CA ASP A 226 7.78 0.14 -17.08
C ASP A 226 8.01 1.40 -16.22
N GLU A 227 7.17 1.71 -15.22
CA GLU A 227 7.34 2.94 -14.42
C GLU A 227 8.07 2.72 -13.06
N PHE A 228 8.10 1.47 -12.57
CA PHE A 228 8.72 1.11 -11.28
C PHE A 228 10.11 0.49 -11.40
N ASN A 229 10.58 0.27 -12.62
CA ASN A 229 11.93 -0.21 -12.82
C ASN A 229 12.92 0.92 -12.48
N LEU A 230 13.91 0.63 -11.62
CA LEU A 230 15.02 1.56 -11.36
C LEU A 230 15.86 1.82 -12.64
N CYS A 231 15.66 1.01 -13.68
CA CYS A 231 16.27 1.18 -14.99
C CYS A 231 15.59 2.22 -15.87
N ASP A 232 14.27 2.35 -15.79
CA ASP A 232 13.50 3.27 -16.64
C ASP A 232 13.45 4.67 -16.03
N ASN A 233 13.37 4.73 -14.70
CA ASN A 233 13.60 5.93 -13.93
C ASN A 233 14.50 5.61 -12.74
N ALA A 234 15.66 6.25 -12.67
CA ALA A 234 16.66 6.02 -11.63
C ALA A 234 16.65 7.11 -10.54
N ALA A 235 15.69 8.04 -10.58
CA ALA A 235 15.50 9.01 -9.51
C ALA A 235 15.01 8.31 -8.24
N VAL A 236 15.38 8.85 -7.08
CA VAL A 236 15.09 8.27 -5.76
C VAL A 236 14.68 9.38 -4.79
N ASP A 237 13.89 9.02 -3.80
CA ASP A 237 13.48 9.90 -2.71
C ASP A 237 14.41 9.78 -1.50
N ALA A 238 14.93 8.57 -1.24
CA ALA A 238 15.95 8.34 -0.22
C ALA A 238 16.79 7.08 -0.52
N LEU A 239 18.04 7.07 -0.06
CA LEU A 239 18.98 5.96 -0.26
C LEU A 239 19.77 5.70 1.02
N ILE A 240 19.58 4.51 1.60
CA ILE A 240 20.16 4.12 2.90
C ILE A 240 21.17 3.00 2.72
N GLY A 241 22.45 3.28 2.91
CA GLY A 241 23.54 2.30 2.81
C GLY A 241 24.04 1.82 4.17
N PHE A 242 24.37 0.54 4.27
CA PHE A 242 24.95 -0.07 5.46
C PHE A 242 26.33 -0.62 5.15
N ASN A 243 27.31 -0.23 5.97
CA ASN A 243 28.65 -0.80 5.92
C ASN A 243 28.66 -2.20 6.56
N ASP A 244 28.04 -3.16 5.88
CA ASP A 244 28.06 -4.58 6.18
C ASP A 244 28.76 -5.37 5.05
N SER A 245 29.06 -6.65 5.31
CA SER A 245 29.74 -7.50 4.33
C SER A 245 28.92 -7.75 3.06
N ALA A 246 27.61 -7.53 3.11
CA ALA A 246 26.69 -7.72 2.01
C ALA A 246 26.45 -6.44 1.19
N ARG A 247 27.05 -5.30 1.57
CA ARG A 247 26.79 -3.97 1.01
C ARG A 247 25.28 -3.71 0.88
N THR A 248 24.57 -3.87 1.99
CA THR A 248 23.11 -3.68 1.98
C THR A 248 22.75 -2.22 1.71
N GLU A 249 21.81 -2.00 0.79
CA GLU A 249 21.18 -0.69 0.59
C GLU A 249 19.65 -0.83 0.56
N TYR A 250 18.96 0.22 1.00
CA TYR A 250 17.53 0.43 0.74
C TYR A 250 17.32 1.68 -0.09
N VAL A 251 16.65 1.54 -1.21
CA VAL A 251 16.27 2.64 -2.11
C VAL A 251 14.79 2.93 -1.87
N PHE A 252 14.38 4.19 -1.71
CA PHE A 252 12.98 4.57 -1.53
C PHE A 252 12.55 5.50 -2.67
N ARG A 253 11.32 5.30 -3.17
CA ARG A 253 10.68 6.19 -4.15
C ARG A 253 9.17 6.04 -4.07
N GLY A 254 8.47 7.17 -3.95
CA GLY A 254 7.02 7.21 -3.78
C GLY A 254 6.60 6.40 -2.55
N GLN A 255 5.68 5.47 -2.77
CA GLN A 255 5.21 4.52 -1.77
C GLN A 255 6.01 3.20 -1.73
N TYR A 256 7.11 3.10 -2.49
CA TYR A 256 7.87 1.88 -2.69
C TYR A 256 9.29 1.99 -2.15
N TYR A 257 9.88 0.83 -1.89
CA TYR A 257 11.31 0.71 -1.63
C TYR A 257 11.88 -0.56 -2.26
N TRP A 258 13.17 -0.54 -2.59
CA TRP A 258 13.97 -1.67 -3.08
C TRP A 258 15.03 -2.02 -2.05
N LYS A 259 15.42 -3.29 -2.02
CA LYS A 259 16.61 -3.74 -1.30
C LYS A 259 17.67 -4.15 -2.30
N ILE A 260 18.89 -3.65 -2.11
CA ILE A 260 20.07 -4.05 -2.87
C ILE A 260 21.00 -4.81 -1.94
N LEU A 261 21.52 -5.94 -2.44
CA LEU A 261 22.52 -6.76 -1.77
C LEU A 261 23.63 -7.08 -2.77
N ASN A 262 24.88 -6.83 -2.41
CA ASN A 262 26.06 -7.02 -3.25
C ASN A 262 25.89 -6.37 -4.63
N ASP A 263 25.45 -5.10 -4.63
CA ASP A 263 25.25 -4.27 -5.82
C ASP A 263 24.20 -4.85 -6.80
N ARG A 264 23.26 -5.65 -6.30
CA ARG A 264 22.13 -6.20 -7.07
C ARG A 264 20.81 -6.00 -6.34
N VAL A 265 19.81 -5.55 -7.08
CA VAL A 265 18.43 -5.52 -6.60
C VAL A 265 18.00 -6.95 -6.27
N VAL A 266 17.51 -7.15 -5.05
CA VAL A 266 17.01 -8.44 -4.57
C VAL A 266 15.71 -8.77 -5.32
N SER A 267 15.49 -10.05 -5.64
CA SER A 267 14.23 -10.50 -6.24
C SER A 267 13.04 -10.13 -5.35
N ASP A 268 11.86 -9.95 -5.94
CA ASP A 268 10.61 -9.58 -5.23
C ASP A 268 10.62 -8.16 -4.63
N TYR A 269 11.36 -7.25 -5.27
CA TYR A 269 11.32 -5.81 -5.06
C TYR A 269 10.95 -5.09 -6.38
N PRO A 270 10.22 -3.95 -6.34
CA PRO A 270 9.90 -3.14 -5.16
C PRO A 270 8.90 -3.76 -4.20
N ARG A 271 8.89 -3.24 -2.97
CA ARG A 271 7.86 -3.50 -1.95
C ARG A 271 7.26 -2.19 -1.46
N LEU A 272 6.03 -2.22 -0.94
CA LEU A 272 5.42 -1.04 -0.33
C LEU A 272 6.11 -0.68 1.00
N ILE A 273 6.30 0.62 1.21
CA ILE A 273 6.83 1.16 2.47
C ILE A 273 5.92 0.79 3.62
N CYS A 274 4.59 0.94 3.46
CA CYS A 274 3.60 0.67 4.51
C CYS A 274 3.61 -0.77 5.01
N ASP A 275 3.97 -1.74 4.17
CA ASP A 275 3.97 -3.17 4.53
C ASP A 275 5.14 -3.55 5.44
N THR A 276 6.29 -2.89 5.27
CA THR A 276 7.53 -3.26 5.96
C THR A 276 7.96 -2.24 7.01
N TRP A 277 7.86 -0.95 6.68
CA TRP A 277 8.31 0.17 7.51
C TRP A 277 7.13 0.79 8.25
N LEU A 278 6.45 -0.02 9.08
CA LEU A 278 5.17 0.36 9.71
C LEU A 278 5.18 1.76 10.34
N GLY A 279 4.34 2.63 9.79
CA GLY A 279 4.14 4.00 10.24
C GLY A 279 5.21 5.00 9.79
N LEU A 280 6.07 4.64 8.84
CA LEU A 280 6.82 5.55 7.98
C LEU A 280 5.90 6.02 6.84
N PRO A 281 5.84 7.33 6.54
CA PRO A 281 5.07 7.84 5.40
C PRO A 281 5.80 7.63 4.07
N ASP A 282 5.03 7.68 2.98
CA ASP A 282 5.54 7.64 1.61
C ASP A 282 6.20 8.98 1.20
N ASN A 283 6.88 8.98 0.05
CA ASN A 283 7.59 10.13 -0.52
C ASN A 283 8.56 10.75 0.50
N ILE A 284 9.54 9.98 0.96
CA ILE A 284 10.45 10.37 2.03
C ILE A 284 11.32 11.54 1.54
N ASP A 285 11.61 12.54 2.38
CA ASP A 285 12.38 13.70 1.89
C ASP A 285 13.90 13.46 1.95
N ALA A 286 14.36 12.67 2.92
CA ALA A 286 15.76 12.26 3.06
C ALA A 286 15.91 11.11 4.07
N GLY A 287 17.02 10.38 4.04
CA GLY A 287 17.38 9.52 5.15
C GLY A 287 18.85 9.13 5.23
N PHE A 288 19.28 8.70 6.42
CA PHE A 288 20.64 8.15 6.60
C PHE A 288 20.68 7.04 7.65
N ALA A 289 21.69 6.18 7.56
CA ALA A 289 22.04 5.24 8.61
C ALA A 289 23.24 5.76 9.43
N ASN A 290 23.18 5.64 10.74
CA ASN A 290 24.33 5.91 11.60
C ASN A 290 25.25 4.68 11.72
N ARG A 291 26.39 4.84 12.41
CA ARG A 291 27.37 3.77 12.66
C ARG A 291 26.84 2.55 13.43
N HIS A 292 25.70 2.68 14.09
CA HIS A 292 25.04 1.61 14.82
C HIS A 292 23.90 0.98 14.02
N ASN A 293 23.84 1.22 12.71
CA ASN A 293 22.80 0.76 11.79
C ASN A 293 21.39 1.22 12.19
N LYS A 294 21.28 2.31 12.97
CA LYS A 294 19.99 2.99 13.15
C LYS A 294 19.72 3.88 11.96
N ILE A 295 18.50 3.80 11.46
CA ILE A 295 18.07 4.52 10.27
C ILE A 295 17.21 5.69 10.72
N PHE A 296 17.48 6.85 10.13
CA PHE A 296 16.75 8.08 10.37
C PHE A 296 16.13 8.52 9.04
N PHE A 297 14.81 8.65 9.03
CA PHE A 297 14.05 9.15 7.87
C PHE A 297 13.44 10.50 8.21
N PHE A 298 13.38 11.40 7.23
CA PHE A 298 12.88 12.75 7.37
C PHE A 298 11.73 12.99 6.42
N LYS A 299 10.67 13.64 6.91
CA LYS A 299 9.55 14.10 6.08
C LYS A 299 8.88 15.32 6.71
N GLY A 300 8.80 16.41 5.95
CA GLY A 300 8.34 17.71 6.40
C GLY A 300 9.10 18.16 7.66
N SER A 301 8.36 18.41 8.74
CA SER A 301 8.92 18.82 10.03
C SER A 301 9.24 17.66 11.00
N LYS A 302 9.13 16.41 10.54
CA LYS A 302 9.21 15.22 11.39
C LYS A 302 10.35 14.30 10.95
N TYR A 303 10.83 13.51 11.90
CA TYR A 303 11.75 12.43 11.64
C TYR A 303 11.32 11.14 12.35
N TRP A 304 11.66 10.02 11.74
CA TRP A 304 11.46 8.67 12.25
C TRP A 304 12.80 8.03 12.53
N GLN A 305 12.83 7.13 13.50
CA GLN A 305 14.00 6.36 13.85
C GLN A 305 13.66 4.87 13.85
N PHE A 306 14.51 4.07 13.22
CA PHE A 306 14.31 2.65 13.02
C PHE A 306 15.54 1.84 13.42
N SER A 307 15.29 0.66 14.00
CA SER A 307 16.28 -0.39 14.24
C SER A 307 15.95 -1.57 13.33
N GLY A 308 16.68 -1.70 12.22
CA GLY A 308 16.22 -2.53 11.09
C GLY A 308 14.93 -1.95 10.50
N THR A 309 13.92 -2.78 10.25
CA THR A 309 12.59 -2.34 9.76
C THR A 309 11.62 -1.98 10.87
N LYS A 310 12.02 -2.11 12.15
CA LYS A 310 11.16 -1.80 13.30
C LYS A 310 11.34 -0.36 13.75
N ARG A 311 10.24 0.40 13.80
CA ARG A 311 10.23 1.77 14.34
C ARG A 311 10.51 1.77 15.84
N ASP A 312 11.41 2.64 16.27
CA ASP A 312 11.72 2.82 17.68
C ASP A 312 10.53 3.46 18.42
N LYS A 313 10.35 3.11 19.71
CA LYS A 313 9.24 3.61 20.52
C LYS A 313 9.33 5.14 20.71
N GLY A 314 8.20 5.82 20.55
CA GLY A 314 8.11 7.28 20.74
C GLY A 314 8.51 8.11 19.52
N PHE A 315 8.60 7.48 18.34
CA PHE A 315 8.76 8.15 17.05
C PHE A 315 7.47 8.04 16.22
N PRO A 316 7.18 9.00 15.31
CA PRO A 316 8.03 10.13 14.92
C PRO A 316 8.14 11.25 15.95
N LYS A 317 9.16 12.09 15.80
CA LYS A 317 9.39 13.32 16.58
C LYS A 317 9.61 14.52 15.66
N LEU A 318 9.55 15.73 16.21
CA LEU A 318 9.88 16.94 15.44
C LEU A 318 11.39 17.05 15.22
N ILE A 319 11.81 17.49 14.03
CA ILE A 319 13.24 17.68 13.70
C ILE A 319 13.89 18.62 14.71
N LYS A 320 13.23 19.73 15.04
CA LYS A 320 13.73 20.69 16.05
C LYS A 320 14.02 20.10 17.43
N GLU A 321 13.38 18.98 17.79
CA GLU A 321 13.57 18.31 19.08
C GLU A 321 14.74 17.31 19.04
N GLY A 322 14.90 16.59 17.93
CA GLY A 322 15.93 15.56 17.77
C GLY A 322 17.25 16.05 17.16
N PHE A 323 17.16 17.06 16.30
CA PHE A 323 18.25 17.66 15.52
C PHE A 323 18.19 19.19 15.61
N PRO A 324 18.34 19.78 16.81
CA PRO A 324 18.21 21.22 16.98
C PRO A 324 19.24 21.98 16.14
N GLY A 325 18.75 22.95 15.36
CA GLY A 325 19.55 23.74 14.41
C GLY A 325 19.51 23.25 12.97
N ILE A 326 18.83 22.12 12.69
CA ILE A 326 18.52 21.64 11.35
C ILE A 326 17.10 22.11 10.95
N PRO A 327 16.88 22.63 9.73
CA PRO A 327 15.56 23.06 9.29
C PRO A 327 14.65 21.87 8.92
N ASP A 328 13.37 22.17 8.72
CA ASP A 328 12.39 21.22 8.17
C ASP A 328 12.58 21.04 6.64
N ASP A 329 11.89 20.07 6.03
CA ASP A 329 11.93 19.74 4.58
C ASP A 329 13.36 19.64 4.03
N ILE A 330 14.19 18.83 4.68
CA ILE A 330 15.56 18.51 4.22
C ILE A 330 15.46 17.61 2.99
N GLN A 331 16.31 17.82 1.99
CA GLN A 331 16.31 17.03 0.75
C GLN A 331 17.34 15.90 0.71
N ALA A 332 18.43 16.00 1.48
CA ALA A 332 19.40 14.92 1.58
C ALA A 332 20.11 14.95 2.94
N ALA A 333 20.49 13.78 3.44
CA ALA A 333 21.23 13.70 4.70
C ALA A 333 22.24 12.54 4.66
N THR A 334 23.46 12.78 5.13
CA THR A 334 24.47 11.73 5.13
C THR A 334 25.41 11.79 6.33
N LEU A 335 25.84 10.62 6.79
CA LEU A 335 26.94 10.52 7.73
C LEU A 335 28.25 10.64 6.94
N TRP A 336 29.06 11.65 7.21
CA TRP A 336 30.28 11.82 6.42
C TRP A 336 31.45 10.99 6.96
N SER A 337 32.11 10.24 6.07
CA SER A 337 33.14 9.23 6.37
C SER A 337 34.27 9.73 7.28
N GLN A 338 34.72 10.97 7.07
CA GLN A 338 35.89 11.54 7.74
C GLN A 338 35.62 11.96 9.18
N THR A 339 34.43 12.51 9.46
CA THR A 339 34.15 13.14 10.76
C THR A 339 33.08 12.43 11.56
N ASN A 340 32.23 11.63 10.91
CA ASN A 340 31.06 10.99 11.52
C ASN A 340 30.06 11.98 12.08
N TYR A 341 30.08 13.18 11.50
CA TYR A 341 29.03 14.16 11.67
C TYR A 341 28.00 13.93 10.58
N VAL A 342 26.76 14.33 10.88
CA VAL A 342 25.68 14.25 9.91
C VAL A 342 25.63 15.57 9.17
N TYR A 343 25.60 15.50 7.85
CA TYR A 343 25.45 16.66 6.99
C TYR A 343 24.07 16.62 6.36
N PHE A 344 23.35 17.72 6.46
CA PHE A 344 21.99 17.89 5.93
C PHE A 344 22.04 18.93 4.81
N PHE A 345 21.34 18.68 3.71
CA PHE A 345 21.35 19.52 2.51
C PHE A 345 19.93 19.99 2.16
N LYS A 346 19.79 21.26 1.78
CA LYS A 346 18.53 21.86 1.32
C LYS A 346 18.83 23.03 0.38
N GLY A 347 18.29 22.97 -0.82
CA GLY A 347 18.59 23.91 -1.90
C GLY A 347 20.08 23.94 -2.22
N HIS A 348 20.65 25.14 -2.19
CA HIS A 348 22.09 25.38 -2.37
C HIS A 348 22.88 25.40 -1.04
N GLN A 349 22.26 24.98 0.06
CA GLN A 349 22.79 25.09 1.41
C GLN A 349 23.00 23.74 2.07
N TYR A 350 23.94 23.71 3.02
CA TYR A 350 24.13 22.57 3.90
C TYR A 350 24.41 22.97 5.36
N TRP A 351 24.08 22.05 6.28
CA TRP A 351 24.32 22.15 7.72
C TRP A 351 25.17 20.98 8.17
N ARG A 352 26.06 21.22 9.13
CA ARG A 352 26.79 20.16 9.82
C ARG A 352 26.27 20.00 11.24
N TYR A 353 25.81 18.80 11.54
CA TYR A 353 25.32 18.39 12.85
C TYR A 353 26.37 17.58 13.60
N GLU A 354 26.83 18.11 14.73
CA GLU A 354 27.82 17.52 15.63
C GLU A 354 27.09 17.02 16.91
N PRO A 355 26.75 15.72 17.04
CA PRO A 355 25.88 15.22 18.11
C PRO A 355 26.38 15.52 19.53
N ASP A 356 27.70 15.47 19.74
CA ASP A 356 28.32 15.64 21.05
C ASP A 356 28.49 17.11 21.45
N ARG A 357 28.09 18.04 20.58
CA ARG A 357 28.32 19.47 20.77
C ARG A 357 27.07 20.21 21.24
N LYS A 358 27.28 21.29 21.99
CA LYS A 358 26.24 22.22 22.44
C LYS A 358 26.57 23.67 22.01
N PRO A 359 25.79 24.30 21.10
CA PRO A 359 24.73 23.72 20.28
C PRO A 359 25.29 22.74 19.23
N PRO A 360 24.52 21.73 18.79
CA PRO A 360 24.98 20.74 17.80
C PRO A 360 25.34 21.31 16.43
N VAL A 361 24.75 22.45 16.05
CA VAL A 361 25.04 23.16 14.80
C VAL A 361 25.74 24.48 15.10
N ARG A 362 26.82 24.80 14.37
CA ARG A 362 27.52 26.11 14.50
C ARG A 362 26.63 27.25 13.99
N LYS A 363 26.77 28.42 14.62
CA LYS A 363 26.22 29.68 14.09
C LYS A 363 26.73 30.07 12.70
N THR A 364 27.81 29.46 12.23
CA THR A 364 28.37 29.66 10.90
C THR A 364 27.67 28.85 9.82
N TYR A 365 26.62 28.08 10.16
CA TYR A 365 25.77 27.35 9.21
C TYR A 365 24.40 28.05 9.08
N PRO A 366 23.71 27.90 7.93
CA PRO A 366 24.11 27.13 6.75
C PRO A 366 25.32 27.70 6.02
N LYS A 367 25.98 26.84 5.24
CA LYS A 367 27.02 27.20 4.26
C LYS A 367 26.55 26.83 2.86
N LEU A 368 27.12 27.45 1.83
CA LEU A 368 26.82 27.05 0.45
C LEU A 368 27.47 25.71 0.14
N ILE A 369 26.77 24.85 -0.62
CA ILE A 369 27.31 23.56 -1.06
C ILE A 369 28.62 23.79 -1.83
N SER A 370 28.64 24.77 -2.73
CA SER A 370 29.79 25.15 -3.55
C SER A 370 31.02 25.65 -2.77
N GLU A 371 30.91 25.97 -1.47
CA GLU A 371 32.08 26.38 -0.66
C GLU A 371 33.01 25.21 -0.33
N VAL A 372 32.47 23.99 -0.21
CA VAL A 372 33.20 22.83 0.34
C VAL A 372 33.05 21.58 -0.52
N TRP A 373 31.89 21.40 -1.16
CA TRP A 373 31.56 20.21 -1.91
C TRP A 373 31.77 20.48 -3.40
N GLU A 374 33.04 20.72 -3.80
CA GLU A 374 33.35 21.16 -5.16
C GLU A 374 32.86 20.15 -6.21
N GLY A 375 32.05 20.62 -7.16
CA GLY A 375 31.46 19.80 -8.22
C GLY A 375 30.16 19.08 -7.85
N VAL A 376 29.71 19.14 -6.60
CA VAL A 376 28.39 18.63 -6.18
C VAL A 376 27.31 19.65 -6.57
N PRO A 377 26.19 19.22 -7.19
CA PRO A 377 25.11 20.13 -7.57
C PRO A 377 24.28 20.57 -6.35
N ASP A 378 23.59 21.70 -6.49
CA ASP A 378 22.51 22.12 -5.57
C ASP A 378 21.25 21.24 -5.77
N ASP A 379 20.24 21.38 -4.92
CA ASP A 379 18.95 20.65 -4.98
C ASP A 379 19.17 19.14 -5.16
N LEU A 380 19.89 18.56 -4.21
CA LEU A 380 20.17 17.13 -4.17
C LEU A 380 18.90 16.34 -3.85
N ASP A 381 18.79 15.15 -4.42
CA ASP A 381 17.73 14.19 -4.04
C ASP A 381 18.20 13.28 -2.92
N GLU A 382 19.50 12.96 -2.85
CA GLU A 382 20.06 12.18 -1.73
C GLU A 382 21.59 12.32 -1.63
N ALA A 383 22.13 12.05 -0.44
CA ALA A 383 23.54 11.90 -0.19
C ALA A 383 23.80 10.65 0.67
N MET A 384 24.67 9.75 0.24
CA MET A 384 24.91 8.49 0.93
C MET A 384 26.39 8.20 1.12
N LEU A 385 26.75 7.80 2.34
CA LEU A 385 28.01 7.11 2.60
C LEU A 385 27.87 5.66 2.18
N TYR A 386 28.53 5.29 1.09
CA TYR A 386 28.52 3.94 0.57
C TYR A 386 29.32 3.00 1.49
N PRO A 387 29.01 1.69 1.51
CA PRO A 387 29.72 0.70 2.33
C PRO A 387 31.24 0.66 2.14
N ASN A 388 31.75 1.09 0.98
CA ASN A 388 33.20 1.19 0.71
C ASN A 388 33.87 2.43 1.35
N GLY A 389 33.13 3.24 2.11
CA GLY A 389 33.61 4.44 2.78
C GLY A 389 33.60 5.70 1.91
N VAL A 390 33.10 5.63 0.68
CA VAL A 390 33.02 6.76 -0.25
C VAL A 390 31.67 7.46 -0.16
N THR A 391 31.68 8.78 -0.18
CA THR A 391 30.46 9.60 -0.22
C THR A 391 29.97 9.75 -1.67
N TYR A 392 28.68 9.51 -1.89
CA TYR A 392 28.02 9.73 -3.16
C TYR A 392 26.84 10.69 -3.00
N PHE A 393 26.61 11.47 -4.05
CA PHE A 393 25.49 12.40 -4.16
C PHE A 393 24.61 12.00 -5.33
N LEU A 394 23.29 12.08 -5.20
CA LEU A 394 22.33 11.73 -6.22
C LEU A 394 21.45 12.94 -6.55
N LYS A 395 21.19 13.13 -7.85
CA LYS A 395 20.27 14.14 -8.37
C LYS A 395 19.73 13.71 -9.74
N GLY A 396 18.41 13.64 -9.84
CA GLY A 396 17.68 13.06 -10.96
C GLY A 396 18.21 11.66 -11.29
N LEU A 397 18.53 11.45 -12.57
CA LEU A 397 18.99 10.16 -13.08
C LEU A 397 20.51 9.95 -12.96
N LYS A 398 21.19 10.76 -12.15
CA LYS A 398 22.65 10.84 -12.09
C LYS A 398 23.16 10.77 -10.66
N TYR A 399 24.41 10.31 -10.53
CA TYR A 399 25.12 10.33 -9.26
C TYR A 399 26.57 10.82 -9.42
N TRP A 400 27.12 11.38 -8.35
CA TRP A 400 28.46 11.95 -8.25
C TRP A 400 29.23 11.21 -7.16
N LYS A 401 30.42 10.72 -7.50
CA LYS A 401 31.36 10.17 -6.52
C LYS A 401 32.22 11.30 -5.96
N PHE A 402 32.22 11.48 -4.65
CA PHE A 402 32.94 12.56 -3.99
C PHE A 402 34.22 12.06 -3.34
N ASN A 403 35.31 12.79 -3.59
CA ASN A 403 36.61 12.50 -3.01
C ASN A 403 36.76 13.26 -1.68
N ASP A 404 36.49 12.58 -0.57
CA ASP A 404 36.52 13.20 0.76
C ASP A 404 37.91 13.76 1.14
N GLY A 405 39.00 13.29 0.51
CA GLY A 405 40.36 13.78 0.76
C GLY A 405 40.70 15.04 -0.04
N GLN A 406 40.16 15.18 -1.24
CA GLN A 406 40.38 16.35 -2.11
C GLN A 406 39.25 17.38 -2.03
N LEU A 407 38.14 17.04 -1.37
CA LEU A 407 36.93 17.85 -1.25
C LEU A 407 36.32 18.26 -2.60
N ARG A 408 36.37 17.34 -3.57
CA ARG A 408 35.81 17.54 -4.90
C ARG A 408 35.26 16.25 -5.47
N VAL A 409 34.35 16.36 -6.42
CA VAL A 409 33.88 15.24 -7.24
C VAL A 409 35.04 14.64 -8.04
N ASP A 410 35.11 13.31 -8.10
CA ASP A 410 36.11 12.59 -8.89
C ASP A 410 35.94 12.89 -10.40
N PRO A 411 37.05 13.02 -11.17
CA PRO A 411 36.96 13.15 -12.62
C PRO A 411 36.15 12.00 -13.26
N GLY A 412 35.31 12.32 -14.24
CA GLY A 412 34.44 11.35 -14.93
C GLY A 412 33.02 11.23 -14.38
N TYR A 413 32.68 11.99 -13.34
CA TYR A 413 31.32 12.11 -12.80
C TYR A 413 30.66 13.44 -13.21
N PRO A 414 29.32 13.50 -13.30
CA PRO A 414 28.35 12.46 -12.93
C PRO A 414 28.28 11.27 -13.90
N MET A 415 27.84 10.13 -13.38
CA MET A 415 27.47 8.96 -14.18
C MET A 415 25.95 8.71 -14.09
N ALA A 416 25.38 8.01 -15.07
CA ALA A 416 23.97 7.63 -15.07
C ALA A 416 23.70 6.53 -14.04
N SER A 417 22.69 6.72 -13.19
CA SER A 417 22.39 5.82 -12.06
C SER A 417 21.84 4.46 -12.52
N ALA A 418 20.96 4.42 -13.53
CA ALA A 418 20.38 3.16 -14.02
C ALA A 418 21.45 2.10 -14.40
N PRO A 419 22.31 2.31 -15.40
CA PRO A 419 23.27 1.29 -15.81
C PRO A 419 24.44 1.10 -14.82
N ASN A 420 24.88 2.16 -14.12
CA ASN A 420 26.11 2.11 -13.33
C ASN A 420 25.89 1.88 -11.83
N TRP A 421 24.71 2.19 -11.29
CA TRP A 421 24.35 1.94 -9.89
C TRP A 421 23.40 0.75 -9.76
N PHE A 422 22.32 0.73 -10.55
CA PHE A 422 21.26 -0.28 -10.45
C PHE A 422 21.51 -1.52 -11.34
N GLY A 423 22.57 -1.52 -12.15
CA GLY A 423 23.01 -2.68 -12.93
C GLY A 423 22.13 -3.00 -14.15
N CYS A 424 21.45 -1.99 -14.68
CA CYS A 424 20.55 -2.11 -15.82
C CYS A 424 21.28 -2.47 -17.13
N LYS A 425 20.66 -3.32 -17.96
CA LYS A 425 21.23 -3.75 -19.25
C LYS A 425 20.59 -2.97 -20.40
N GLY A 426 21.41 -2.27 -21.19
CA GLY A 426 20.97 -1.46 -22.32
C GLY A 426 20.90 0.02 -21.96
N GLU A 427 21.28 0.89 -22.90
CA GLU A 427 20.97 2.33 -22.82
C GLU A 427 19.47 2.53 -23.06
N PRO A 428 18.83 3.52 -22.39
CA PRO A 428 17.40 3.78 -22.53
C PRO A 428 16.97 4.09 -23.97
#